data_AF-A0A017SV09-F1
#
_entry.id   AF-A0A017SV09-F1
#
_cell.length_a   1.000
_cell.length_b   1.000
_cell.length_c   1.000
_cell.angle_alpha   90.00
_cell.angle_beta   90.00
_cell.angle_gamma   90.00
#
_symmetry.space_group_name_H-M   'P 1'
#
loop_
_entity.id
_entity.type
_entity.pdbx_description
1 polymer ?
#
loop_
_entity_poly.entity_id
_entity_poly.type
_entity_poly.pdbx_seq_one_letter_code
_entity_poly.pdbx_strand_id
1 'polypeptide(L)'
;MFDAVMKSDIGDPCVGADACASGYCVDGVCCEEACDADACMACSVAAGAANDGSCGPSTGKACDDGDACTTADTCQDGECIAWWETVCEGPASGACRVPTCDSLSGQCIEVDEVDGVPCPEGVCPGGRVPGGGVRGRCGHGWGRRG
;
A
#
# COMPACT_ATOMS: atom_id res chain seq x y z
N MET A 1 -15.91 -30.89 -41.38
CA MET A 1 -16.41 -31.29 -40.06
C MET A 1 -15.63 -30.42 -39.10
N PHE A 2 -16.17 -29.26 -38.74
CA PHE A 2 -15.46 -28.32 -37.88
C PHE A 2 -15.59 -28.85 -36.46
N ASP A 3 -14.46 -29.18 -35.84
CA ASP A 3 -14.38 -29.51 -34.42
C ASP A 3 -14.91 -28.31 -33.63
N ALA A 4 -16.19 -28.36 -33.24
CA ALA A 4 -16.71 -27.51 -32.20
C ALA A 4 -16.06 -27.98 -30.89
N VAL A 5 -14.87 -27.47 -30.60
CA VAL A 5 -14.34 -27.48 -29.24
C VAL A 5 -15.42 -26.78 -28.40
N MET A 6 -16.16 -27.57 -27.64
CA MET A 6 -17.16 -27.07 -26.69
C MET A 6 -16.40 -26.28 -25.65
N LYS A 7 -16.40 -24.96 -25.85
CA LYS A 7 -15.77 -23.98 -24.98
C LYS A 7 -16.62 -23.86 -23.72
N SER A 8 -16.00 -23.87 -22.55
CA SER A 8 -16.66 -23.78 -21.25
C SER A 8 -17.40 -22.45 -21.06
N ASP A 9 -18.51 -22.49 -20.33
CA ASP A 9 -19.34 -21.32 -20.05
C ASP A 9 -18.76 -20.50 -18.87
N ILE A 10 -19.35 -19.34 -18.60
CA ILE A 10 -18.94 -18.49 -17.48
C ILE A 10 -19.11 -19.22 -16.14
N GLY A 11 -18.08 -19.15 -15.29
CA GLY A 11 -18.02 -19.80 -13.98
C GLY A 11 -17.50 -21.25 -13.99
N ASP A 12 -17.33 -21.86 -15.16
CA ASP A 12 -16.74 -23.19 -15.27
C ASP A 12 -15.24 -23.18 -14.99
N PRO A 13 -14.67 -24.29 -14.48
CA PRO A 13 -13.23 -24.40 -14.27
C PRO A 13 -12.46 -24.39 -15.59
N CYS A 14 -11.30 -23.74 -15.59
CA CYS A 14 -10.43 -23.65 -16.75
C CYS A 14 -8.96 -23.73 -16.37
N VAL A 15 -8.14 -24.16 -17.33
CA VAL A 15 -6.67 -24.17 -17.21
C VAL A 15 -5.99 -23.22 -18.20
N GLY A 16 -6.76 -22.63 -19.13
CA GLY A 16 -6.27 -21.73 -20.17
C GLY A 16 -7.39 -20.90 -20.77
N ALA A 17 -7.04 -19.71 -21.27
CA ALA A 17 -7.94 -18.76 -21.91
C ALA A 17 -8.70 -19.38 -23.11
N ASP A 18 -8.06 -20.31 -23.83
CA ASP A 18 -8.61 -21.08 -24.93
C ASP A 18 -9.63 -22.15 -24.50
N ALA A 19 -9.89 -22.34 -23.21
CA ALA A 19 -10.99 -23.16 -22.69
C ALA A 19 -12.34 -22.42 -22.54
N CYS A 20 -12.37 -21.10 -22.32
CA CYS A 20 -13.59 -20.31 -21.97
C CYS A 20 -14.31 -19.57 -23.12
N ALA A 21 -15.64 -19.62 -23.25
CA ALA A 21 -16.40 -18.96 -24.34
C ALA A 21 -16.05 -17.48 -24.51
N SER A 22 -15.79 -16.82 -23.39
CA SER A 22 -15.34 -15.42 -23.28
C SER A 22 -13.90 -15.17 -23.75
N GLY A 23 -13.06 -16.20 -23.74
CA GLY A 23 -11.62 -16.08 -23.95
C GLY A 23 -10.82 -15.71 -22.69
N TYR A 24 -11.46 -15.65 -21.51
CA TYR A 24 -10.81 -15.27 -20.26
C TYR A 24 -10.86 -16.41 -19.25
N CYS A 25 -9.68 -16.90 -18.86
CA CYS A 25 -9.52 -17.86 -17.78
C CYS A 25 -8.75 -17.17 -16.66
N VAL A 26 -9.46 -16.76 -15.60
CA VAL A 26 -8.92 -15.97 -14.50
C VAL A 26 -9.24 -16.69 -13.20
N ASP A 27 -8.28 -16.79 -12.29
CA ASP A 27 -8.44 -17.49 -11.01
C ASP A 27 -8.93 -18.95 -11.14
N GLY A 28 -8.60 -19.60 -12.27
CA GLY A 28 -9.00 -20.97 -12.58
C GLY A 28 -10.46 -21.14 -13.01
N VAL A 29 -11.19 -20.05 -13.26
CA VAL A 29 -12.57 -20.08 -13.76
C VAL A 29 -12.76 -19.20 -15.00
N CYS A 30 -13.73 -19.56 -15.83
CA CYS A 30 -14.07 -18.81 -17.03
C CYS A 30 -14.77 -17.50 -16.69
N CYS A 31 -14.09 -16.40 -16.96
CA CYS A 31 -14.52 -15.06 -16.57
C CYS A 31 -15.26 -14.34 -17.68
N GLU A 32 -16.21 -13.47 -17.36
CA GLU A 32 -16.93 -12.66 -18.35
C GLU A 32 -16.01 -11.63 -19.05
N GLU A 33 -14.92 -11.24 -18.39
CA GLU A 33 -13.90 -10.31 -18.89
C GLU A 33 -12.49 -10.64 -18.38
N ALA A 34 -11.48 -9.86 -18.77
CA ALA A 34 -10.08 -10.13 -18.46
C ALA A 34 -9.73 -10.03 -16.96
N CYS A 35 -10.52 -9.26 -16.20
CA CYS A 35 -10.41 -9.12 -14.75
C CYS A 35 -8.99 -8.73 -14.25
N ASP A 36 -8.35 -7.81 -14.96
CA ASP A 36 -6.98 -7.32 -14.74
C ASP A 36 -6.90 -5.81 -14.48
N ALA A 37 -8.06 -5.15 -14.30
CA ALA A 37 -8.14 -3.71 -14.09
C ALA A 37 -7.50 -3.24 -12.76
N ASP A 38 -7.50 -4.10 -11.74
CA ASP A 38 -6.94 -3.81 -10.43
C ASP A 38 -6.47 -5.10 -9.73
N ALA A 39 -5.49 -4.99 -8.83
CA ALA A 39 -4.94 -6.12 -8.06
C ALA A 39 -5.98 -6.80 -7.15
N CYS A 40 -7.03 -6.08 -6.77
CA CYS A 40 -8.09 -6.53 -5.89
C CYS A 40 -9.39 -6.91 -6.60
N MET A 41 -9.31 -7.14 -7.91
CA MET A 41 -10.35 -7.87 -8.63
C MET A 41 -10.05 -9.37 -8.61
N ALA A 42 -11.13 -10.15 -8.56
CA ALA A 42 -11.08 -11.59 -8.69
C ALA A 42 -12.30 -12.08 -9.49
N CYS A 43 -12.15 -13.25 -10.11
CA CYS A 43 -13.21 -13.88 -10.88
C CYS A 43 -13.71 -15.20 -10.28
N SER A 44 -13.02 -15.75 -9.29
CA SER A 44 -13.51 -16.92 -8.55
C SER A 44 -13.78 -16.59 -7.09
N VAL A 45 -14.74 -17.29 -6.50
CA VAL A 45 -15.01 -17.25 -5.06
C VAL A 45 -13.77 -17.68 -4.27
N ALA A 46 -13.00 -18.63 -4.81
CA ALA A 46 -11.75 -19.08 -4.20
C ALA A 46 -10.67 -17.98 -4.14
N ALA A 47 -10.65 -17.08 -5.13
CA ALA A 47 -9.79 -15.89 -5.16
C ALA A 47 -10.39 -14.68 -4.42
N GLY A 48 -11.59 -14.81 -3.83
CA GLY A 48 -12.20 -13.81 -2.98
C GLY A 48 -13.33 -13.00 -3.63
N ALA A 49 -13.74 -13.32 -4.86
CA ALA A 49 -14.89 -12.70 -5.51
C ALA A 49 -16.23 -13.16 -4.90
N ALA A 50 -17.32 -12.47 -5.27
CA ALA A 50 -18.67 -12.85 -4.83
C ALA A 50 -19.22 -14.09 -5.53
N ASN A 51 -18.89 -14.30 -6.82
CA ASN A 51 -19.40 -15.40 -7.64
C ASN A 51 -18.32 -15.87 -8.62
N ASP A 52 -18.36 -17.15 -9.02
CA ASP A 52 -17.48 -17.66 -10.07
C ASP A 52 -17.90 -17.13 -11.44
N GLY A 53 -16.94 -16.61 -12.20
CA GLY A 53 -17.09 -16.16 -13.57
C GLY A 53 -17.49 -14.69 -13.75
N SER A 54 -17.87 -13.99 -12.68
CA SER A 54 -18.11 -12.54 -12.72
C SER A 54 -16.93 -11.81 -12.08
N CYS A 55 -16.36 -10.86 -12.81
CA CYS A 55 -15.25 -10.08 -12.27
C CYS A 55 -15.79 -9.08 -11.25
N GLY A 56 -15.24 -9.11 -10.03
CA GLY A 56 -15.73 -8.26 -8.96
C GLY A 56 -14.68 -7.95 -7.90
N PRO A 57 -15.00 -7.01 -7.00
CA PRO A 57 -14.17 -6.71 -5.84
C PRO A 57 -13.93 -7.97 -5.03
N SER A 58 -12.68 -8.18 -4.62
CA SER A 58 -12.25 -9.33 -3.86
C SER A 58 -11.93 -8.98 -2.41
N THR A 59 -12.01 -9.98 -1.53
CA THR A 59 -11.55 -9.87 -0.14
C THR A 59 -10.64 -11.04 0.22
N GLY A 60 -9.55 -10.76 0.92
CA GLY A 60 -8.62 -11.77 1.44
C GLY A 60 -7.48 -12.17 0.50
N LYS A 61 -7.48 -11.66 -0.75
CA LYS A 61 -6.39 -11.81 -1.70
C LYS A 61 -5.22 -10.90 -1.32
N ALA A 62 -3.99 -11.39 -1.40
CA ALA A 62 -2.80 -10.55 -1.19
C ALA A 62 -2.68 -9.53 -2.33
N CYS A 63 -2.29 -8.30 -2.00
CA CYS A 63 -2.06 -7.21 -2.93
C CYS A 63 -0.84 -6.39 -2.47
N ASP A 64 -0.56 -5.30 -3.18
CA ASP A 64 0.48 -4.33 -2.86
C ASP A 64 -0.16 -2.94 -3.07
N ASP A 65 -0.19 -2.12 -2.02
CA ASP A 65 -0.79 -0.78 -2.07
C ASP A 65 0.18 0.29 -2.61
N GLY A 66 1.41 -0.14 -2.95
CA GLY A 66 2.47 0.70 -3.47
C GLY A 66 3.27 1.44 -2.40
N ASP A 67 2.99 1.24 -1.11
CA ASP A 67 3.77 1.79 -0.01
C ASP A 67 4.77 0.72 0.49
N ALA A 68 6.06 0.93 0.24
CA ALA A 68 7.11 0.01 0.70
C ALA A 68 7.25 -0.05 2.23
N CYS A 69 6.56 0.83 2.98
CA CYS A 69 6.52 0.85 4.43
C CYS A 69 5.35 0.06 5.01
N THR A 70 4.37 -0.34 4.21
CA THR A 70 3.27 -1.19 4.66
C THR A 70 3.62 -2.66 4.46
N THR A 71 2.99 -3.54 5.24
CA THR A 71 3.14 -4.98 5.08
C THR A 71 1.82 -5.71 5.29
N ALA A 72 1.75 -6.90 4.68
CA ALA A 72 0.59 -7.77 4.60
C ALA A 72 -0.61 -7.16 3.90
N ASP A 73 -0.38 -6.41 2.84
CA ASP A 73 -1.47 -5.75 2.15
C ASP A 73 -2.42 -6.79 1.57
N THR A 74 -3.69 -6.62 1.90
CA THR A 74 -4.74 -7.58 1.57
C THR A 74 -5.93 -6.83 1.03
N CYS A 75 -6.56 -7.37 0.00
CA CYS A 75 -7.78 -6.83 -0.55
C CYS A 75 -8.91 -6.88 0.47
N GLN A 76 -9.60 -5.77 0.66
CA GLN A 76 -10.85 -5.68 1.39
C GLN A 76 -11.85 -4.92 0.52
N ASP A 77 -12.91 -5.63 0.10
CA ASP A 77 -13.97 -5.09 -0.75
C ASP A 77 -13.45 -4.38 -2.03
N GLY A 78 -12.42 -4.96 -2.65
CA GLY A 78 -11.81 -4.42 -3.87
C GLY A 78 -10.76 -3.32 -3.65
N GLU A 79 -10.48 -2.93 -2.41
CA GLU A 79 -9.41 -1.99 -2.07
C GLU A 79 -8.21 -2.73 -1.47
N CYS A 80 -6.99 -2.40 -1.90
CA CYS A 80 -5.80 -2.92 -1.25
C CYS A 80 -5.53 -2.14 0.05
N ILE A 81 -5.57 -2.83 1.18
CA ILE A 81 -5.35 -2.21 2.50
C ILE A 81 -4.15 -2.83 3.21
N ALA A 82 -3.36 -1.98 3.85
CA ALA A 82 -2.28 -2.38 4.73
C ALA A 82 -2.76 -2.70 6.16
N TRP A 83 -2.22 -3.76 6.76
CA TRP A 83 -2.51 -4.09 8.17
C TRP A 83 -1.42 -3.66 9.14
N TRP A 84 -0.18 -3.54 8.67
CA TRP A 84 0.97 -3.19 9.50
C TRP A 84 1.84 -2.13 8.82
N GLU A 85 2.33 -1.20 9.63
CA GLU A 85 3.25 -0.14 9.20
C GLU A 85 4.66 -0.42 9.75
N THR A 86 5.67 -0.15 8.93
CA THR A 86 7.07 -0.24 9.31
C THR A 86 7.41 0.87 10.29
N VAL A 87 7.64 0.49 11.54
CA VAL A 87 8.10 1.41 12.58
C VAL A 87 9.62 1.53 12.53
N CYS A 88 10.10 2.74 12.20
CA CYS A 88 11.53 3.03 12.22
C CYS A 88 12.00 3.35 13.64
N GLU A 89 12.68 2.41 14.28
CA GLU A 89 13.28 2.61 15.60
C GLU A 89 14.67 3.24 15.50
N GLY A 90 14.95 4.22 16.36
CA GLY A 90 16.29 4.80 16.49
C GLY A 90 16.30 6.15 17.19
N PRO A 91 17.41 6.54 17.85
CA PRO A 91 17.56 7.89 18.36
C PRO A 91 17.74 8.84 17.18
N ALA A 92 16.94 9.90 17.15
CA ALA A 92 17.13 11.00 16.21
C ALA A 92 18.52 11.62 16.37
N SER A 93 19.19 11.91 15.26
CA SER A 93 20.49 12.58 15.26
C SER A 93 20.44 14.04 15.74
N GLY A 94 19.23 14.58 15.97
CA GLY A 94 19.02 15.94 16.45
C GLY A 94 17.60 16.15 16.98
N ALA A 95 17.41 17.23 17.75
CA ALA A 95 16.17 17.52 18.48
C ALA A 95 14.91 17.69 17.60
N CYS A 96 15.05 17.84 16.28
CA CYS A 96 13.94 18.04 15.34
C CYS A 96 14.03 17.09 14.14
N ARG A 97 14.70 15.95 14.31
CA ARG A 97 14.70 14.88 13.33
C ARG A 97 13.94 13.70 13.91
N VAL A 98 13.25 12.96 13.07
CA VAL A 98 12.62 11.70 13.46
C VAL A 98 12.92 10.65 12.40
N PRO A 99 13.15 9.39 12.81
CA PRO A 99 13.23 8.30 11.85
C PRO A 99 11.84 8.08 11.24
N THR A 100 11.76 8.10 9.92
CA THR A 100 10.52 7.92 9.15
C THR A 100 10.80 6.96 8.01
N CYS A 101 9.85 6.06 7.76
CA CYS A 101 9.96 5.14 6.64
C CYS A 101 9.63 5.89 5.34
N ASP A 102 10.50 5.76 4.34
CA ASP A 102 10.29 6.31 3.00
C ASP A 102 9.40 5.36 2.18
N SER A 103 8.18 5.80 1.83
CA SER A 103 7.16 4.96 1.19
C SER A 103 7.55 4.43 -0.19
N LEU A 104 8.57 4.99 -0.85
CA LEU A 104 9.04 4.50 -2.15
C LEU A 104 10.11 3.42 -2.02
N SER A 105 10.94 3.47 -0.98
CA SER A 105 12.09 2.58 -0.82
C SER A 105 12.00 1.62 0.36
N GLY A 106 11.07 1.85 1.30
CA GLY A 106 10.94 1.11 2.55
C GLY A 106 12.09 1.38 3.54
N GLN A 107 12.94 2.38 3.24
CA GLN A 107 14.11 2.67 4.07
C GLN A 107 13.74 3.65 5.18
N CYS A 108 14.26 3.38 6.38
CA CYS A 108 14.22 4.33 7.46
C CYS A 108 15.22 5.47 7.21
N ILE A 109 14.69 6.65 6.94
CA ILE A 109 15.44 7.89 6.72
C ILE A 109 15.17 8.87 7.86
N GLU A 110 16.05 9.83 8.07
CA GLU A 110 15.80 10.93 9.00
C GLU A 110 15.22 12.12 8.27
N VAL A 111 13.96 12.43 8.57
CA VAL A 111 13.29 13.64 8.06
C VAL A 111 13.28 14.72 9.13
N ASP A 112 13.18 15.97 8.69
CA ASP A 112 12.88 17.07 9.60
C ASP A 112 11.43 16.93 10.08
N GLU A 113 11.20 17.09 11.37
CA GLU A 113 9.88 16.98 11.98
C GLU A 113 8.94 18.06 11.43
N VAL A 114 7.64 17.75 11.32
CA VAL A 114 6.63 18.72 10.85
C VAL A 114 6.53 19.87 11.85
N ASP A 115 6.44 21.11 11.34
CA ASP A 115 6.32 22.31 12.18
C ASP A 115 5.15 22.18 13.19
N GLY A 116 5.46 22.33 14.48
CA GLY A 116 4.47 22.28 15.56
C GLY A 116 4.32 20.93 16.28
N VAL A 117 5.08 19.89 15.89
CA VAL A 117 5.13 18.63 16.66
C VAL A 117 6.04 18.80 17.90
N PRO A 118 5.60 18.37 19.10
CA PRO A 118 6.44 18.38 20.29
C PRO A 118 7.50 17.27 20.22
N CYS A 119 8.77 17.65 20.33
CA CYS A 119 9.88 16.73 20.45
C CYS A 119 10.38 16.66 21.91
N PRO A 120 11.14 15.62 22.30
CA PRO A 120 11.61 15.44 23.68
C PRO A 120 12.37 16.65 24.25
N GLU A 121 12.89 17.53 23.40
CA GLU A 121 13.62 18.75 23.79
C GLU A 121 12.92 20.08 23.42
N GLY A 122 11.68 20.09 22.93
CA GLY A 122 10.96 21.35 22.64
C GLY A 122 9.91 21.27 21.52
N VAL A 123 9.70 22.38 20.81
CA VAL A 123 8.84 22.47 19.62
C VAL A 123 9.71 23.00 18.47
N CYS A 124 9.64 22.37 17.30
CA CYS A 124 10.44 22.76 16.13
C CYS A 124 9.97 24.09 15.54
N PRO A 125 10.85 25.13 15.46
CA PRO A 125 10.46 26.41 14.91
C PRO A 125 10.75 26.49 13.40
N GLY A 126 9.71 26.35 12.59
CA GLY A 126 9.56 26.96 11.28
C GLY A 126 10.58 26.51 10.22
N GLY A 127 10.22 25.48 9.46
CA GLY A 127 10.97 24.90 8.35
C GLY A 127 11.72 25.92 7.47
N ARG A 128 13.01 26.10 7.76
CA ARG A 128 14.13 26.33 6.81
C ARG A 128 15.42 26.49 7.60
N VAL A 129 16.49 25.87 7.10
CA VAL A 129 17.87 26.33 7.35
C VAL A 129 18.28 27.30 6.25
N PRO A 130 18.24 28.64 6.45
CA PRO A 130 19.07 29.54 5.68
C PRO A 130 20.36 29.80 6.47
N GLY A 131 21.45 29.22 5.98
CA GLY A 131 22.81 29.60 6.36
C GLY A 131 23.39 28.74 7.49
N GLY A 132 24.49 28.07 7.17
CA GLY A 132 25.27 27.29 8.11
C GLY A 132 25.77 28.12 9.31
N GLY A 133 25.90 27.43 10.44
CA GLY A 133 26.43 27.95 11.69
C GLY A 133 25.36 28.68 12.49
N VAL A 134 25.00 28.29 13.70
CA VAL A 134 25.81 27.72 14.77
C VAL A 134 24.85 27.13 15.80
N ARG A 135 25.12 25.89 16.24
CA ARG A 135 24.77 25.37 17.58
C ARG A 135 23.48 25.97 18.19
N GLY A 136 22.34 25.75 17.54
CA GLY A 136 21.03 26.14 18.07
C GLY A 136 20.61 25.15 19.14
N ARG A 137 20.95 25.43 20.40
CA ARG A 137 20.28 24.79 21.53
C ARG A 137 18.78 25.06 21.41
N CYS A 138 18.01 24.00 21.53
CA CYS A 138 16.63 23.99 21.98
C CYS A 138 16.42 25.11 23.01
N GLY A 139 15.63 26.11 22.64
CA GLY A 139 15.40 27.28 23.46
C GLY A 139 14.50 26.93 24.63
N HIS A 140 15.07 26.69 25.81
CA HIS A 140 14.32 26.86 27.05
C HIS A 140 13.72 28.27 27.03
N GLY A 141 12.40 28.34 27.29
CA GLY A 141 11.67 29.59 27.39
C GLY A 141 12.46 30.65 28.15
N TRP A 142 12.72 31.77 27.49
CA TRP A 142 13.42 32.89 28.09
C TRP A 142 12.51 33.51 29.15
N GLY A 143 12.66 33.07 30.39
CA GLY A 143 12.39 33.94 31.51
C GLY A 143 13.43 35.07 31.51
N ARG A 144 13.01 36.30 31.17
CA ARG A 144 13.72 37.49 31.62
C ARG A 144 12.73 38.45 32.28
N ARG A 145 12.96 38.62 33.59
CA ARG A 145 12.53 39.78 34.36
C ARG A 145 12.95 41.06 33.63
N GLY A 146 12.01 41.99 33.55
CA GLY A 146 12.17 43.38 33.12
C GLY A 146 10.86 44.08 33.41
#